data_AF-D5RK57-F1
#
_entry.id   AF-D5RK57-F1
#
_cell.length_a   1.000
_cell.length_b   1.000
_cell.length_c   1.000
_cell.angle_alpha   90.00
_cell.angle_beta   90.00
_cell.angle_gamma   90.00
#
_symmetry.space_group_name_H-M   'P 1'
#
loop_
_entity.id
_entity.type
_entity.pdbx_description
1 polymer ?
#
loop_
_entity_poly.entity_id
_entity_poly.type
_entity_poly.pdbx_seq_one_letter_code
_entity_poly.pdbx_strand_id
1 'polypeptide(L)' 'RLFLRGAWQEAALYERDALSPGAAFAGPAIVTQADCTILVPPGWQAETDGLRNLLLQRGVAPAAGRRTQAAALAPDLAE' A
#
# COMPACT_ATOMS: atom_id res chain seq x y z
N ARG A 1 -8.29 8.33 -7.41
CA ARG A 1 -8.98 7.57 -6.33
C ARG A 1 -8.90 6.07 -6.57
N LEU A 2 -8.64 5.30 -5.52
CA LEU A 2 -8.59 3.82 -5.52
C LEU A 2 -9.30 3.25 -4.28
N PHE A 3 -9.89 2.06 -4.38
CA PHE A 3 -10.58 1.42 -3.25
C PHE A 3 -9.65 0.41 -2.58
N LEU A 4 -9.24 0.69 -1.34
CA LEU A 4 -8.35 -0.16 -0.56
C LEU A 4 -8.83 -0.25 0.89
N ARG A 5 -8.79 -1.46 1.45
CA ARG A 5 -9.17 -1.73 2.86
C ARG A 5 -10.59 -1.26 3.21
N GLY A 6 -11.53 -1.39 2.29
CA GLY A 6 -12.94 -1.07 2.51
C GLY A 6 -13.29 0.42 2.39
N ALA A 7 -12.36 1.27 1.93
CA ALA A 7 -12.61 2.69 1.73
C ALA A 7 -11.98 3.22 0.43
N TRP A 8 -12.60 4.25 -0.15
CA TRP A 8 -11.99 5.04 -1.22
C TRP A 8 -10.86 5.91 -0.64
N GLN A 9 -9.73 5.94 -1.33
CA GLN A 9 -8.56 6.72 -0.96
C GLN A 9 -8.09 7.55 -2.16
N GLU A 10 -7.68 8.79 -1.90
CA GLU A 10 -6.93 9.56 -2.88
C GLU A 10 -5.56 8.94 -3.06
N ALA A 11 -5.04 8.97 -4.29
CA ALA A 11 -3.74 8.40 -4.60
C ALA A 11 -3.08 9.22 -5.69
N ALA A 12 -1.79 9.47 -5.52
CA ALA A 12 -0.97 10.07 -6.57
C ALA A 12 -0.84 9.09 -7.74
N LEU A 13 -0.69 9.63 -8.95
CA LEU A 13 -0.40 8.87 -10.16
C LEU A 13 0.92 9.39 -10.73
N TYR A 14 1.86 8.48 -10.96
CA TYR A 14 3.17 8.78 -11.51
C TYR A 14 3.40 7.94 -12.77
N GLU A 15 3.90 8.57 -13.82
CA GLU A 15 4.51 7.82 -14.92
C GLU A 15 5.93 7.40 -14.53
N ARG A 16 6.25 6.11 -14.67
CA ARG A 16 7.55 5.57 -14.24
C ARG A 16 8.72 6.27 -14.93
N ASP A 17 8.57 6.58 -16.21
CA ASP A 17 9.61 7.21 -17.02
C ASP A 17 9.91 8.66 -16.58
N ALA A 18 8.98 9.29 -15.86
CA ALA A 18 9.15 10.64 -15.31
C ALA A 18 9.86 10.64 -13.94
N LEU A 19 10.04 9.48 -13.30
CA LEU A 19 10.72 9.38 -12.00
C LEU A 19 12.25 9.45 -12.20
N SER A 20 12.84 10.54 -11.71
CA SER A 20 14.30 10.69 -11.67
C SER A 20 14.92 9.76 -10.62
N PRO A 21 16.18 9.33 -10.76
CA PRO A 21 16.91 8.66 -9.67
C PRO A 21 16.88 9.49 -8.39
N GLY A 22 16.66 8.84 -7.24
CA GLY A 22 16.51 9.47 -5.92
C GLY A 22 15.13 10.07 -5.64
N ALA A 23 14.16 9.94 -6.55
CA ALA A 23 12.78 10.36 -6.29
C ALA A 23 12.18 9.46 -5.20
N ALA A 24 11.63 10.08 -4.16
CA ALA A 24 11.00 9.38 -3.05
C ALA A 24 9.59 9.91 -2.79
N PHE A 25 8.64 9.01 -2.53
CA PHE A 25 7.25 9.37 -2.23
C PHE A 25 6.57 8.31 -1.35
N ALA A 26 5.57 8.74 -0.58
CA ALA A 26 4.75 7.85 0.24
C ALA A 26 3.51 7.38 -0.53
N GLY A 27 3.04 6.17 -0.22
CA GLY A 27 1.72 5.72 -0.63
C GLY A 27 0.60 6.39 0.19
N PRO A 28 -0.66 6.38 -0.28
CA PRO A 28 -1.15 5.69 -1.48
C PRO A 28 -0.73 6.36 -2.81
N ALA A 29 -0.13 5.56 -3.70
CA ALA A 29 0.23 6.01 -5.04
C ALA A 29 0.15 4.86 -6.06
N ILE A 30 -0.05 5.20 -7.32
CA ILE A 30 0.05 4.29 -8.47
C ILE A 30 1.20 4.79 -9.35
N VAL A 31 2.06 3.87 -9.77
CA VAL A 31 3.08 4.12 -10.78
C VAL A 31 2.74 3.32 -12.03
N THR A 32 2.55 4.00 -13.16
CA THR A 32 2.26 3.38 -14.45
C THR A 32 3.51 3.25 -15.29
N GLN A 33 3.58 2.15 -16.04
CA GLN A 33 4.58 1.83 -17.04
C GLN A 33 3.86 1.13 -18.19
N ALA A 34 4.45 1.13 -19.38
CA ALA A 34 3.81 0.55 -20.57
C ALA A 34 3.36 -0.93 -20.40
N ASP A 35 4.06 -1.69 -19.56
CA ASP A 35 3.84 -3.13 -19.33
C ASP A 35 3.47 -3.47 -17.87
N CYS A 36 3.41 -2.47 -16.98
CA CYS A 36 3.25 -2.69 -15.55
C CYS A 36 2.50 -1.55 -14.87
N THR A 37 1.77 -1.88 -13.80
CA THR A 37 1.17 -0.89 -12.91
C THR A 37 1.47 -1.29 -11.47
N ILE A 38 2.19 -0.42 -10.76
CA ILE A 38 2.66 -0.67 -9.41
C ILE A 38 1.79 0.11 -8.43
N LEU A 39 1.15 -0.58 -7.51
CA LEU A 39 0.47 0.04 -6.37
C LEU A 39 1.44 0.21 -5.20
N VAL A 40 1.61 1.43 -4.71
CA VAL A 40 2.27 1.76 -3.44
C VAL A 40 1.18 1.96 -2.38
N PRO A 41 0.91 0.99 -1.48
CA PRO A 41 -0.20 1.08 -0.54
C PRO A 41 0.04 2.11 0.57
N PRO A 42 -1.00 2.50 1.32
CA PRO A 42 -0.83 3.30 2.54
C PRO A 42 0.16 2.65 3.52
N GLY A 43 1.04 3.46 4.11
CA GLY A 43 2.10 3.01 5.02
C GLY A 43 3.33 2.42 4.33
N TRP A 44 3.42 2.51 3.00
CA TRP A 44 4.61 2.19 2.22
C TRP A 44 5.27 3.46 1.69
N GLN A 45 6.55 3.32 1.40
CA GLN A 45 7.42 4.32 0.80
C GLN A 45 7.99 3.73 -0.47
N ALA A 46 8.13 4.55 -1.51
CA ALA A 46 8.81 4.19 -2.74
C ALA A 46 9.99 5.13 -2.97
N GLU A 47 11.10 4.58 -3.43
CA GLU A 47 12.29 5.32 -3.83
C GLU A 47 12.82 4.76 -5.14
N THR A 48 13.29 5.62 -6.05
CA THR A 48 14.05 5.20 -7.22
C THR A 48 15.54 5.18 -6.90
N ASP A 49 16.20 4.03 -7.07
CA ASP A 49 17.66 3.95 -6.90
C ASP A 49 18.42 4.54 -8.12
N GLY A 50 19.74 4.51 -8.07
CA GLY A 50 20.60 5.00 -9.16
C GLY A 50 20.47 4.22 -10.48
N LEU A 51 19.94 2.99 -10.44
CA LEU A 51 19.65 2.17 -11.61
C LEU A 51 18.18 2.28 -12.06
N ARG A 52 17.42 3.19 -11.42
CA ARG A 52 15.98 3.40 -11.61
C ARG A 52 15.11 2.22 -11.20
N ASN A 53 15.60 1.31 -10.36
CA ASN A 53 14.73 0.34 -9.70
C ASN A 53 13.80 1.09 -8.74
N LEU A 54 12.55 0.64 -8.64
CA LEU A 54 11.61 1.18 -7.65
C LEU A 54 11.69 0.30 -6.40
N LEU A 55 12.32 0.82 -5.35
CA LEU A 55 12.46 0.16 -4.07
C LEU A 55 11.23 0.48 -3.22
N LEU A 56 10.46 -0.55 -2.85
CA LEU A 56 9.32 -0.41 -1.96
C LEU A 56 9.70 -0.83 -0.55
N GLN A 57 9.53 0.07 0.40
CA GLN A 57 9.78 -0.20 1.81
C GLN A 57 8.51 0.02 2.61
N ARG A 58 8.15 -0.94 3.44
CA ARG A 58 7.05 -0.77 4.38
C ARG A 58 7.54 0.05 5.56
N GLY A 59 6.96 1.23 5.77
CA GLY A 59 7.17 1.98 7.00
C GLY A 59 6.66 1.16 8.19
N VAL A 60 7.28 1.34 9.36
CA VAL A 60 6.70 0.79 10.60
C VAL A 60 5.38 1.52 10.81
N ALA A 61 4.26 0.84 10.56
CA ALA A 61 2.96 1.38 10.92
C ALA A 61 2.98 1.63 12.43
N PRO A 62 2.51 2.79 12.93
CA PRO A 62 2.18 2.88 14.36
C PRO A 62 1.25 1.71 14.66
N ALA A 63 1.59 0.91 15.68
CA ALA A 63 0.91 -0.35 15.98
C ALA A 63 -0.60 -0.10 16.02
N ALA A 64 -1.29 -0.52 14.95
CA ALA A 64 -2.74 -0.41 14.89
C ALA A 64 -3.26 -1.22 16.07
N GLY A 65 -3.96 -0.55 17.00
CA GLY A 65 -4.42 -1.12 18.25
C GLY A 65 -4.95 -2.53 18.02
N ARG A 66 -4.33 -3.50 18.72
CA ARG A 66 -4.68 -4.91 18.67
C ARG A 66 -6.18 -5.03 18.88
N ARG A 67 -6.93 -5.24 17.79
CA ARG A 67 -8.37 -5.49 17.88
C ARG A 67 -8.50 -6.91 18.42
N THR A 68 -8.71 -7.05 19.73
CA THR A 68 -9.03 -8.35 20.33
C THR A 68 -10.33 -8.83 19.70
N GLN A 69 -10.24 -9.84 18.85
CA GLN A 69 -11.40 -10.61 18.44
C GLN A 69 -11.80 -11.45 19.65
N ALA A 70 -12.87 -11.08 20.35
CA ALA A 70 -13.54 -12.01 21.24
C ALA A 70 -14.10 -13.13 20.35
N ALA A 71 -13.57 -14.34 20.50
CA ALA A 71 -14.16 -15.52 19.90
C ALA A 71 -15.55 -15.70 20.51
N ALA A 72 -16.59 -15.40 19.74
CA ALA A 72 -17.92 -15.89 20.06
C ALA A 72 -17.92 -17.39 19.74
N LEU A 73 -17.76 -18.22 20.79
CA LEU A 73 -18.12 -19.63 20.72
C LEU A 73 -19.63 -19.69 20.46
N ALA A 74 -20.02 -20.10 19.26
CA ALA A 74 -21.40 -20.47 19.01
C ALA A 74 -21.72 -21.71 19.85
N PRO A 75 -22.79 -21.74 20.65
CA PRO A 75 -23.25 -22.99 21.22
C PRO A 75 -23.75 -23.88 20.07
N ASP A 76 -23.14 -25.05 19.99
CA ASP A 76 -23.73 -26.30 19.52
C ASP A 76 -25.23 -26.33 19.84
N LEU A 77 -26.06 -26.39 18.80
CA LEU A 77 -27.45 -26.80 18.89
C LEU A 77 -27.58 -28.15 18.17
N ALA A 78 -27.40 -29.22 18.95
CA ALA A 78 -28.17 -30.44 18.81
C ALA A 78 -29.67 -30.11 18.78
N GLU A 79 -30.35 -30.43 17.69
CA GLU A 79 -31.29 -31.57 17.57
C GLU A 79 -31.48 -31.95 16.09
#